data_AF-A0A2L0GJ41-F1
#
_entry.id   AF-A0A2L0GJ41-F1
#
_cell.length_a   1.000
_cell.length_b   1.000
_cell.length_c   1.000
_cell.angle_alpha   90.00
_cell.angle_beta   90.00
_cell.angle_gamma   90.00
#
_symmetry.space_group_name_H-M   'P 1'
#
loop_
_entity.id
_entity.type
_entity.pdbx_description
1 polymer ?
#
loop_
_entity_poly.entity_id
_entity_poly.type
_entity_poly.pdbx_seq_one_letter_code
_entity_poly.pdbx_strand_id
1 'polypeptide(L)'
;MIASNRATITAAALLAMLPASAAQAQMPADPKGLTGVYGGSYICPDGEHGAMLEVTGVEPHDMANYPYRISARLAFFPIVSQTWQRLGKVAGSFSMRGTIAKDGTVRLMPAEWIVEPKGYGWARLEGRFAPRDDGLMAFEGKPQANGGVDCRGFVATRALPAMGKGAE
;
A
#
# COMPACT_ATOMS: atom_id res chain seq x y z
N MET A 1 -62.80 50.25 -12.11
CA MET A 1 -61.74 49.44 -11.48
C MET A 1 -61.10 48.62 -12.62
N ILE A 2 -60.10 49.08 -13.37
CA ILE A 2 -58.64 49.22 -13.12
C ILE A 2 -58.01 48.05 -12.35
N ALA A 3 -57.27 47.19 -13.08
CA ALA A 3 -55.93 46.61 -12.77
C ALA A 3 -55.67 45.49 -13.83
N SER A 4 -54.74 45.60 -14.79
CA SER A 4 -53.27 45.47 -14.67
C SER A 4 -52.91 44.17 -13.93
N ASN A 5 -52.17 43.18 -14.45
CA ASN A 5 -50.83 43.16 -15.07
C ASN A 5 -50.48 41.65 -15.18
N ARG A 6 -49.75 41.07 -16.15
CA ARG A 6 -48.29 41.15 -16.33
C ARG A 6 -47.88 40.22 -17.48
N ALA A 7 -46.95 40.70 -18.30
CA ALA A 7 -46.26 39.94 -19.33
C ALA A 7 -45.32 38.90 -18.72
N THR A 8 -45.33 37.69 -19.28
CA THR A 8 -44.38 36.61 -18.99
C THR A 8 -43.06 36.93 -19.69
N ILE A 9 -42.04 37.33 -18.92
CA ILE A 9 -40.68 37.51 -19.42
C ILE A 9 -39.98 36.15 -19.36
N THR A 10 -39.68 35.59 -20.53
CA THR A 10 -38.86 34.39 -20.71
C THR A 10 -37.41 34.75 -20.38
N ALA A 11 -36.91 34.34 -19.22
CA ALA A 11 -35.50 34.48 -18.88
C ALA A 11 -34.69 33.46 -19.69
N ALA A 12 -33.90 33.95 -20.64
CA ALA A 12 -32.99 33.17 -21.46
C ALA A 12 -31.87 32.56 -20.58
N ALA A 13 -31.63 31.27 -20.79
CA ALA A 13 -30.59 30.49 -20.15
C ALA A 13 -29.19 30.96 -20.59
N LEU A 14 -28.39 31.42 -19.64
CA LEU A 14 -26.94 31.56 -19.76
C LEU A 14 -26.30 30.49 -18.86
N LEU A 15 -26.29 29.24 -19.36
CA LEU A 15 -25.44 28.18 -18.83
C LEU A 15 -23.99 28.52 -19.21
N ALA A 16 -23.29 29.19 -18.31
CA ALA A 16 -21.86 29.40 -18.42
C ALA A 16 -21.16 28.02 -18.47
N MET A 17 -20.53 27.74 -19.61
CA MET A 17 -19.66 26.58 -19.80
C MET A 17 -18.43 26.72 -18.91
N LEU A 18 -18.45 26.09 -17.73
CA LEU A 18 -17.24 25.83 -16.96
C LEU A 18 -16.41 24.78 -17.73
N PRO A 19 -15.15 25.05 -18.12
CA PRO A 19 -14.28 24.01 -18.60
C PRO A 19 -14.03 23.05 -17.43
N ALA A 20 -14.66 21.88 -17.48
CA ALA A 20 -14.31 20.75 -16.64
C ALA A 20 -12.92 20.27 -17.05
N SER A 21 -11.86 20.95 -16.60
CA SER A 21 -10.56 20.30 -16.46
C SER A 21 -10.74 19.29 -15.33
N ALA A 22 -11.13 18.06 -15.70
CA ALA A 22 -10.95 16.92 -14.84
C ALA A 22 -9.46 16.90 -14.48
N ALA A 23 -9.15 17.24 -13.22
CA ALA A 23 -7.85 16.95 -12.66
C ALA A 23 -7.69 15.43 -12.74
N GLN A 24 -7.05 14.95 -13.80
CA GLN A 24 -6.66 13.56 -13.90
C GLN A 24 -5.70 13.34 -12.73
N ALA A 25 -6.14 12.56 -11.76
CA ALA A 25 -5.27 12.11 -10.69
C ALA A 25 -4.14 11.33 -11.36
N GLN A 26 -3.00 11.99 -11.57
CA GLN A 26 -1.82 11.35 -12.11
C GLN A 26 -1.39 10.31 -11.10
N MET A 27 -1.56 9.03 -11.47
CA MET A 27 -1.10 7.94 -10.63
C MET A 27 0.41 8.12 -10.42
N PRO A 28 0.90 7.92 -9.18
CA PRO A 28 2.33 7.93 -8.93
C PRO A 28 3.06 7.04 -9.93
N ALA A 29 4.23 7.48 -10.40
CA ALA A 29 5.05 6.65 -11.26
C ALA A 29 5.32 5.30 -10.55
N ASP A 30 5.18 4.21 -11.30
CA ASP A 30 5.55 2.87 -10.84
C ASP A 30 6.39 2.19 -11.93
N PRO A 31 7.65 2.62 -12.09
CA PRO A 31 8.52 2.12 -13.15
C PRO A 31 8.83 0.62 -13.01
N LYS A 32 8.50 0.01 -11.85
CA LYS A 32 8.73 -1.40 -11.56
C LYS A 32 7.45 -2.24 -11.57
N GLY A 33 6.27 -1.62 -11.70
CA GLY A 33 4.98 -2.31 -11.64
C GLY A 33 4.72 -3.01 -10.29
N LEU A 34 5.27 -2.48 -9.19
CA LEU A 34 5.20 -3.09 -7.85
C LEU A 34 4.11 -2.51 -6.96
N THR A 35 3.52 -1.37 -7.32
CA THR A 35 2.41 -0.77 -6.57
C THR A 35 1.23 -1.75 -6.44
N GLY A 36 0.52 -1.65 -5.32
CA GLY A 36 -0.64 -2.48 -5.02
C GLY A 36 -0.57 -3.17 -3.66
N VAL A 37 -1.57 -4.01 -3.41
CA VAL A 37 -1.78 -4.68 -2.13
C VAL A 37 -1.35 -6.14 -2.22
N TYR A 38 -0.49 -6.55 -1.29
CA TYR A 38 0.04 -7.90 -1.16
C TYR A 38 -0.46 -8.49 0.16
N GLY A 39 -1.16 -9.62 0.09
CA GLY A 39 -1.67 -10.32 1.27
C GLY A 39 -0.89 -11.59 1.56
N GLY A 40 -0.68 -11.91 2.83
CA GLY A 40 -0.04 -13.15 3.24
C GLY A 40 0.21 -13.21 4.74
N SER A 41 1.35 -13.75 5.15
CA SER A 41 1.69 -13.93 6.56
C SER A 41 3.19 -13.84 6.83
N TYR A 42 3.53 -13.69 8.10
CA TYR A 42 4.89 -13.86 8.61
C TYR A 42 4.91 -14.72 9.87
N ILE A 43 6.04 -15.36 10.13
CA ILE A 43 6.23 -16.24 11.29
C ILE A 43 7.30 -15.64 12.19
N CYS A 44 6.93 -15.37 13.44
CA CYS A 44 7.83 -14.96 14.51
C CYS A 44 7.82 -16.01 15.64
N PRO A 45 8.68 -15.89 16.67
CA PRO A 45 8.70 -16.86 17.78
C PRO A 45 7.36 -16.98 18.53
N ASP A 46 6.51 -15.97 18.43
CA ASP A 46 5.16 -15.93 18.99
C ASP A 46 4.07 -16.47 18.04
N GLY A 47 4.46 -17.02 16.89
CA GLY A 47 3.58 -17.69 15.94
C GLY A 47 3.44 -16.97 14.60
N GLU A 48 2.45 -17.41 13.82
CA GLU A 48 2.15 -16.86 12.50
C GLU A 48 1.17 -15.68 12.60
N HIS A 49 1.43 -14.60 11.90
CA HIS A 49 0.57 -13.42 11.86
C HIS A 49 0.13 -13.15 10.43
N GLY A 50 -1.13 -12.78 10.27
CA GLY A 50 -1.63 -12.28 8.99
C GLY A 50 -1.01 -10.93 8.70
N ALA A 51 -0.72 -10.67 7.43
CA ALA A 51 -0.09 -9.45 7.00
C ALA A 51 -0.61 -8.94 5.66
N MET A 52 -0.59 -7.62 5.54
CA MET A 52 -0.91 -6.93 4.30
C MET A 52 0.12 -5.83 4.06
N LEU A 53 0.86 -5.94 2.96
CA LEU A 53 1.82 -4.94 2.50
C LEU A 53 1.19 -4.17 1.34
N GLU A 54 0.95 -2.89 1.51
CA GLU A 54 0.54 -1.99 0.44
C GLU A 54 1.76 -1.22 -0.05
N VAL A 55 2.18 -1.43 -1.30
CA VAL A 55 3.19 -0.59 -1.94
C VAL A 55 2.49 0.62 -2.55
N THR A 56 2.74 1.80 -2.00
CA THR A 56 2.03 3.03 -2.35
C THR A 56 2.76 3.85 -3.41
N GLY A 57 4.05 3.62 -3.62
CA GLY A 57 4.82 4.28 -4.67
C GLY A 57 6.23 3.72 -4.83
N VAL A 58 6.73 3.76 -6.06
CA VAL A 58 8.12 3.42 -6.41
C VAL A 58 8.67 4.51 -7.30
N GLU A 59 9.68 5.22 -6.85
CA GLU A 59 10.20 6.39 -7.56
C GLU A 59 11.67 6.20 -7.91
N PRO A 60 12.15 6.70 -9.08
CA PRO A 60 13.57 6.74 -9.38
C PRO A 60 14.37 7.45 -8.28
N HIS A 61 15.62 7.03 -8.10
CA HIS A 61 16.50 7.57 -7.10
C HIS A 61 17.95 7.64 -7.59
N ASP A 62 18.58 8.79 -7.40
CA ASP A 62 19.91 9.09 -7.94
C ASP A 62 21.06 8.53 -7.08
N MET A 63 20.91 7.30 -6.58
CA MET A 63 21.99 6.58 -5.89
C MET A 63 22.45 5.38 -6.70
N ALA A 64 23.75 5.30 -6.97
CA ALA A 64 24.35 4.29 -7.83
C ALA A 64 23.98 2.85 -7.47
N ASN A 65 23.83 2.51 -6.18
CA ASN A 65 23.49 1.15 -5.75
C ASN A 65 22.01 0.96 -5.35
N TYR A 66 21.25 2.05 -5.28
CA TYR A 66 19.86 2.08 -4.81
C TYR A 66 19.01 2.95 -5.74
N PRO A 67 18.76 2.47 -6.97
CA PRO A 67 18.16 3.26 -8.04
C PRO A 67 16.68 3.60 -7.83
N TYR A 68 16.03 3.08 -6.79
CA TYR A 68 14.64 3.41 -6.48
C TYR A 68 14.42 3.66 -4.99
N ARG A 69 13.52 4.60 -4.71
CA ARG A 69 12.84 4.75 -3.42
C ARG A 69 11.52 3.98 -3.47
N ILE A 70 11.10 3.46 -2.32
CA ILE A 70 9.85 2.76 -2.17
C ILE A 70 9.12 3.26 -0.92
N SER A 71 7.82 3.51 -1.08
CA SER A 71 6.90 3.86 0.00
C SER A 71 5.86 2.75 0.15
N ALA A 72 5.54 2.41 1.40
CA ALA A 72 4.59 1.33 1.68
C ALA A 72 3.83 1.55 2.99
N ARG A 73 2.81 0.72 3.22
CA ARG A 73 2.16 0.52 4.53
C ARG A 73 2.17 -0.97 4.83
N LEU A 74 2.46 -1.33 6.07
CA LEU A 74 2.36 -2.70 6.54
C LEU A 74 1.27 -2.76 7.61
N ALA A 75 0.32 -3.67 7.43
CA ALA A 75 -0.64 -4.06 8.46
C ALA A 75 -0.37 -5.51 8.89
N PHE A 76 -0.62 -5.77 10.16
CA PHE A 76 -0.58 -7.11 10.74
C PHE A 76 -1.83 -7.34 11.58
N PHE A 77 -2.29 -8.58 11.63
CA PHE A 77 -3.55 -8.94 12.27
C PHE A 77 -3.59 -10.42 12.65
N PRO A 78 -4.48 -10.80 13.58
CA PRO A 78 -4.66 -12.18 13.95
C PRO A 78 -5.17 -13.03 12.78
N ILE A 79 -4.76 -14.29 12.77
CA ILE A 79 -5.28 -15.32 11.89
C ILE A 79 -5.89 -16.47 12.71
N VAL A 80 -6.65 -17.32 12.04
CA VAL A 80 -7.39 -18.43 12.68
C VAL A 80 -6.48 -19.34 13.51
N SER A 81 -5.25 -19.62 13.03
CA SER A 81 -4.27 -20.44 13.75
C SER A 81 -3.84 -19.86 15.10
N GLN A 82 -4.10 -18.56 15.33
CA GLN A 82 -3.70 -17.82 16.52
C GLN A 82 -4.87 -17.34 17.37
N THR A 83 -6.13 -17.52 16.96
CA THR A 83 -7.32 -16.95 17.64
C THR A 83 -7.38 -17.22 19.16
N TRP A 84 -6.81 -18.33 19.63
CA TRP A 84 -6.81 -18.73 21.04
C TRP A 84 -5.55 -18.32 21.81
N GLN A 85 -4.56 -17.74 21.15
CA GLN A 85 -3.30 -17.31 21.75
C GLN A 85 -3.39 -15.84 22.17
N ARG A 86 -2.61 -15.45 23.19
CA ARG A 86 -2.59 -14.07 23.72
C ARG A 86 -2.31 -13.03 22.62
N LEU A 87 -1.47 -13.38 21.66
CA LEU A 87 -1.02 -12.50 20.58
C LEU A 87 -1.92 -12.57 19.34
N GLY A 88 -2.82 -13.56 19.25
CA GLY A 88 -3.89 -13.62 18.26
C GLY A 88 -5.03 -12.64 18.50
N LYS A 89 -4.78 -11.55 19.23
CA LYS A 89 -5.69 -10.40 19.38
C LYS A 89 -5.04 -9.09 18.97
N VAL A 90 -3.75 -9.09 18.61
CA VAL A 90 -3.01 -7.88 18.27
C VAL A 90 -3.19 -7.59 16.80
N ALA A 91 -3.63 -6.38 16.49
CA ALA A 91 -3.65 -5.83 15.14
C ALA A 91 -3.03 -4.43 15.17
N GLY A 92 -2.34 -4.08 14.10
CA GLY A 92 -1.73 -2.77 13.95
C GLY A 92 -1.29 -2.51 12.53
N SER A 93 -0.92 -1.27 12.26
CA SER A 93 -0.41 -0.87 10.96
C SER A 93 0.47 0.35 11.05
N PHE A 94 1.46 0.45 10.16
CA PHE A 94 2.39 1.58 10.12
C PHE A 94 2.86 1.84 8.68
N SER A 95 3.26 3.08 8.42
CA SER A 95 3.89 3.48 7.17
C SER A 95 5.36 3.04 7.15
N MET A 96 5.88 2.77 5.96
CA MET A 96 7.26 2.36 5.73
C MET A 96 7.86 3.14 4.56
N ARG A 97 9.17 3.39 4.64
CA ARG A 97 9.96 3.99 3.56
C ARG A 97 11.26 3.24 3.38
N GLY A 98 11.74 3.15 2.15
CA GLY A 98 12.87 2.30 1.86
C GLY A 98 13.52 2.55 0.51
N THR A 99 14.36 1.60 0.15
CA THR A 99 15.05 1.59 -1.14
C THR A 99 14.98 0.21 -1.78
N ILE A 100 15.10 0.19 -3.10
CA ILE A 100 15.32 -1.00 -3.90
C ILE A 100 16.74 -0.91 -4.47
N ALA A 101 17.58 -1.86 -4.12
CA ALA A 101 18.94 -1.97 -4.62
C ALA A 101 18.97 -2.46 -6.07
N LYS A 102 20.11 -2.28 -6.76
CA LYS A 102 20.30 -2.73 -8.15
C LYS A 102 20.06 -4.24 -8.34
N ASP A 103 20.38 -5.04 -7.33
CA ASP A 103 20.18 -6.49 -7.31
C ASP A 103 18.72 -6.91 -7.01
N GLY A 104 17.82 -5.94 -6.80
CA GLY A 104 16.42 -6.17 -6.45
C GLY A 104 16.15 -6.31 -4.95
N THR A 105 17.17 -6.23 -4.10
CA THR A 105 16.98 -6.25 -2.64
C THR A 105 16.19 -5.03 -2.17
N VAL A 106 15.14 -5.26 -1.42
CA VAL A 106 14.28 -4.24 -0.84
C VAL A 106 14.56 -4.11 0.65
N ARG A 107 14.76 -2.89 1.12
CA ARG A 107 14.89 -2.56 2.55
C ARG A 107 13.91 -1.47 2.92
N LEU A 108 12.89 -1.82 3.72
CA LEU A 108 11.85 -0.93 4.21
C LEU A 108 12.03 -0.70 5.70
N MET A 109 12.13 0.56 6.10
CA MET A 109 12.19 1.01 7.48
C MET A 109 10.81 1.52 7.90
N PRO A 110 10.35 1.20 9.12
CA PRO A 110 9.12 1.78 9.64
C PRO A 110 9.29 3.30 9.83
N ALA A 111 8.23 4.06 9.61
CA ALA A 111 8.23 5.52 9.71
C ALA A 111 7.24 6.04 10.76
N GLU A 112 5.96 5.72 10.64
CA GLU A 112 4.91 6.20 11.56
C GLU A 112 3.83 5.15 11.80
N TRP A 113 3.34 5.03 13.03
CA TRP A 113 2.15 4.24 13.32
C TRP A 113 0.90 4.86 12.70
N ILE A 114 0.08 4.01 12.09
CA ILE A 114 -1.27 4.34 11.63
C ILE A 114 -2.27 3.82 12.66
N VAL A 115 -2.08 2.56 13.10
CA VAL A 115 -2.79 1.95 14.23
C VAL A 115 -1.76 1.31 15.14
N GLU A 116 -1.51 1.92 16.29
CA GLU A 116 -0.54 1.43 17.28
C GLU A 116 -1.20 0.46 18.27
N PRO A 117 -0.75 -0.80 18.36
CA PRO A 117 -1.12 -1.67 19.46
C PRO A 117 -0.27 -1.37 20.69
N LYS A 118 -0.93 -1.24 21.85
CA LYS A 118 -0.25 -0.99 23.13
C LYS A 118 0.82 -2.05 23.42
N GLY A 119 2.05 -1.61 23.63
CA GLY A 119 3.18 -2.48 24.02
C GLY A 119 3.79 -3.27 22.86
N TYR A 120 3.50 -2.90 21.61
CA TYR A 120 4.06 -3.54 20.42
C TYR A 120 5.14 -2.70 19.75
N GLY A 121 6.16 -3.37 19.22
CA GLY A 121 7.21 -2.74 18.43
C GLY A 121 6.89 -2.79 16.92
N TRP A 122 7.60 -1.95 16.19
CA TRP A 122 7.72 -1.98 14.74
C TRP A 122 8.96 -2.77 14.29
N ALA A 123 8.84 -3.42 13.13
CA ALA A 123 9.92 -4.15 12.48
C ALA A 123 10.25 -3.51 11.14
N ARG A 124 11.54 -3.49 10.79
CA ARG A 124 11.95 -3.26 9.40
C ARG A 124 11.63 -4.51 8.57
N LEU A 125 11.45 -4.35 7.27
CA LEU A 125 11.21 -5.45 6.34
C LEU A 125 12.33 -5.48 5.32
N GLU A 126 12.95 -6.64 5.15
CA GLU A 126 14.00 -6.87 4.15
C GLU A 126 13.61 -8.07 3.29
N GLY A 127 13.71 -7.95 1.98
CA GLY A 127 13.22 -8.97 1.06
C GLY A 127 13.40 -8.61 -0.40
N ARG A 128 12.58 -9.20 -1.26
CA ARG A 128 12.57 -8.98 -2.71
C ARG A 128 11.18 -9.22 -3.28
N PHE A 129 10.88 -8.56 -4.38
CA PHE A 129 9.73 -8.91 -5.21
C PHE A 129 10.14 -9.99 -6.23
N ALA A 130 9.32 -11.01 -6.41
CA ALA A 130 9.55 -12.11 -7.33
C ALA A 130 8.27 -12.44 -8.11
N PRO A 131 8.36 -12.58 -9.45
CA PRO A 131 7.26 -13.13 -10.22
C PRO A 131 7.04 -14.60 -9.84
N ARG A 132 5.79 -15.03 -9.85
CA ARG A 132 5.37 -16.40 -9.61
C ARG A 132 5.00 -17.08 -10.93
N ASP A 133 5.00 -18.42 -10.92
CA ASP A 133 4.62 -19.23 -12.08
C ASP A 133 3.15 -19.05 -12.51
N ASP A 134 2.30 -18.57 -11.61
CA ASP A 134 0.90 -18.22 -11.85
C ASP A 134 0.71 -16.79 -12.41
N GLY A 135 1.79 -16.08 -12.71
CA GLY A 135 1.78 -14.71 -13.24
C GLY A 135 1.55 -13.64 -12.19
N LEU A 136 1.40 -13.99 -10.90
CA LEU A 136 1.29 -13.03 -9.82
C LEU A 136 2.67 -12.53 -9.36
N MET A 137 2.67 -11.46 -8.56
CA MET A 137 3.88 -10.93 -7.92
C MET A 137 3.83 -11.24 -6.43
N ALA A 138 4.91 -11.80 -5.89
CA ALA A 138 5.11 -11.99 -4.46
C ALA A 138 6.18 -11.05 -3.92
N PHE A 139 6.03 -10.67 -2.66
CA PHE A 139 7.14 -10.19 -1.84
C PHE A 139 7.56 -11.31 -0.89
N GLU A 140 8.84 -11.64 -0.91
CA GLU A 140 9.45 -12.63 -0.02
C GLU A 140 10.53 -11.95 0.80
N GLY A 141 10.48 -12.10 2.12
CA GLY A 141 11.42 -11.43 3.00
C GLY A 141 11.36 -11.87 4.45
N LYS A 142 11.81 -11.00 5.33
CA LYS A 142 11.79 -11.21 6.78
C LYS A 142 11.56 -9.90 7.53
N PRO A 143 10.61 -9.85 8.48
CA PRO A 143 10.54 -8.79 9.46
C PRO A 143 11.74 -8.89 10.40
N GLN A 144 12.34 -7.76 10.75
CA GLN A 144 13.42 -7.68 11.71
C GLN A 144 13.05 -6.64 12.76
N ALA A 145 12.70 -7.09 13.95
CA ALA A 145 12.40 -6.19 15.06
C ALA A 145 13.70 -5.64 15.67
N ASN A 146 13.64 -4.42 16.18
CA ASN A 146 14.71 -3.88 17.01
C ASN A 146 14.80 -4.73 18.29
N GLY A 147 15.99 -5.29 18.58
CA GLY A 147 16.21 -6.19 19.73
C GLY A 147 16.37 -7.67 19.39
N GLY A 148 16.42 -8.04 18.10
CA GLY A 148 16.86 -9.39 17.69
C GLY A 148 15.80 -10.48 17.74
N VAL A 149 14.52 -10.12 17.68
CA VAL A 149 13.47 -11.12 17.44
C VAL A 149 13.56 -11.57 15.98
N ASP A 150 14.06 -12.79 15.79
CA ASP A 150 14.24 -13.41 14.48
C ASP A 150 12.91 -14.01 13.99
N CYS A 151 12.16 -13.21 13.23
CA CYS A 151 11.07 -13.74 12.43
C CYS A 151 11.63 -14.50 11.24
N ARG A 152 11.13 -15.73 11.02
CA ARG A 152 11.73 -16.71 10.11
C ARG A 152 11.37 -16.45 8.64
N GLY A 153 10.29 -15.72 8.37
CA GLY A 153 9.90 -15.41 7.01
C GLY A 153 8.65 -14.54 6.94
N PHE A 154 8.50 -13.85 5.82
CA PHE A 154 7.33 -13.09 5.38
C PHE A 154 7.11 -13.39 3.91
N VAL A 155 5.89 -13.78 3.56
CA VAL A 155 5.47 -13.95 2.17
C VAL A 155 4.14 -13.23 2.00
N ALA A 156 4.04 -12.36 1.00
CA ALA A 156 2.80 -11.71 0.64
C ALA A 156 2.63 -11.68 -0.89
N THR A 157 1.47 -12.09 -1.39
CA THR A 157 1.18 -12.17 -2.81
C THR A 157 0.17 -11.10 -3.21
N ARG A 158 0.44 -10.42 -4.31
CA ARG A 158 -0.53 -9.54 -4.94
C ARG A 158 -1.52 -10.40 -5.73
N ALA A 159 -2.67 -10.65 -5.10
CA ALA A 159 -3.71 -11.54 -5.64
C ALA A 159 -4.50 -10.94 -6.82
N LEU A 160 -4.51 -9.61 -6.94
CA LEU A 160 -5.15 -8.90 -8.05
C LEU A 160 -4.08 -8.24 -8.91
N PRO A 161 -4.16 -8.31 -10.25
CA PRO A 161 -3.22 -7.63 -11.12
C PRO A 161 -3.15 -6.14 -10.80
N ALA A 162 -1.99 -5.53 -11.08
CA ALA A 162 -1.86 -4.08 -10.99
C ALA A 162 -2.95 -3.44 -11.86
N MET A 163 -3.66 -2.45 -11.30
CA MET A 163 -4.70 -1.73 -12.03
C MET A 163 -4.06 -1.00 -13.23
N GLY A 164 -4.18 -1.57 -14.43
CA GLY A 164 -3.69 -1.03 -15.71
C GLY A 164 -2.44 -1.77 -16.20
N LYS A 165 -2.41 -2.40 -17.38
CA LYS A 165 -3.13 -2.12 -18.63
C LYS A 165 -4.30 -3.08 -18.86
N GLY A 166 -5.40 -2.57 -19.41
CA GLY A 166 -6.44 -3.43 -19.98
C GLY A 166 -5.81 -4.43 -20.93
N ALA A 167 -6.29 -5.67 -20.89
CA ALA A 167 -6.04 -6.63 -21.94
C ALA A 167 -6.47 -5.98 -23.26
N GLU A 168 -5.50 -5.70 -24.11
CA GLU A 168 -5.71 -5.35 -25.51
C GLU A 168 -5.81 -6.65 -26.31
#